data_AF-A0A853ACD1-F1
#
_entry.id   AF-A0A853ACD1-F1
#
_cell.length_a   1.000
_cell.length_b   1.000
_cell.length_c   1.000
_cell.angle_alpha   90.00
_cell.angle_beta   90.00
_cell.angle_gamma   90.00
#
_symmetry.space_group_name_H-M   'P 1'
#
loop_
_entity.id
_entity.type
_entity.pdbx_description
1 polymer ?
#
loop_
_entity_poly.entity_id
_entity_poly.type
_entity_poly.pdbx_seq_one_letter_code
_entity_poly.pdbx_strand_id
1 'polypeptide(L)'
;MRLRKIRRRKSAVVHVEVDQQCAAKDFDFDEQVIRVRRQVKKLGKHFVFALPKNDRERIVPMPAWAAQAVRVHVTKYPPRPYSLPWEKPDGKLRTVNLLFRWTDDQHIKARSYDELVWKPALVKAGVIPPPVKDNRGRKRYVTDRKSGMHALRHYYASVTLADGVNIKDLAEILGHHDPGFTLRIYAHMLPSAHERARQAIDARMFRPAGRAGRNIDGTEGYGSGDVAA
;
A
#
# COMPACT_ATOMS: atom_id res chain seq x y z
N MET A 1 -23.03 14.06 32.50
CA MET A 1 -23.24 13.97 31.04
C MET A 1 -21.97 13.42 30.39
N ARG A 2 -21.94 12.14 29.99
CA ARG A 2 -20.73 11.44 29.50
C ARG A 2 -20.37 11.88 28.07
N LEU A 3 -19.22 12.51 27.90
CA LEU A 3 -18.59 12.78 26.60
C LEU A 3 -18.26 11.45 25.91
N ARG A 4 -19.06 11.08 24.90
CA ARG A 4 -18.75 9.95 24.02
C ARG A 4 -17.51 10.28 23.20
N LYS A 5 -16.41 9.57 23.46
CA LYS A 5 -15.21 9.53 22.60
C LYS A 5 -15.64 9.28 21.16
N ILE A 6 -15.47 10.29 20.30
CA ILE A 6 -15.63 10.16 18.85
C ILE A 6 -14.53 9.22 18.36
N ARG A 7 -14.89 7.95 18.17
CA ARG A 7 -14.06 6.92 17.58
C ARG A 7 -13.85 7.30 16.11
N ARG A 8 -12.71 7.94 15.79
CA ARG A 8 -12.34 8.30 14.41
C ARG A 8 -12.32 7.03 13.55
N ARG A 9 -13.35 6.82 12.73
CA ARG A 9 -13.38 5.78 11.71
C ARG A 9 -12.31 6.13 10.67
N LYS A 10 -11.17 5.42 10.68
CA LYS A 10 -10.15 5.53 9.65
C LYS A 10 -10.75 4.95 8.36
N SER A 11 -11.30 5.80 7.51
CA SER A 11 -11.87 5.39 6.22
C SER A 11 -10.79 5.24 5.16
N ALA A 12 -10.73 4.03 4.63
CA ALA A 12 -10.38 3.64 3.27
C ALA A 12 -9.01 3.95 2.67
N VAL A 13 -8.16 2.91 2.56
CA VAL A 13 -7.08 2.85 1.57
C VAL A 13 -7.04 1.44 0.97
N VAL A 14 -7.66 1.27 -0.19
CA VAL A 14 -7.36 0.14 -1.08
C VAL A 14 -6.41 0.66 -2.14
N HIS A 15 -5.34 -0.10 -2.40
CA HIS A 15 -4.31 0.31 -3.33
C HIS A 15 -4.76 0.12 -4.78
N VAL A 16 -5.35 1.16 -5.36
CA VAL A 16 -5.59 1.27 -6.81
C VAL A 16 -5.24 2.70 -7.23
N GLU A 17 -4.37 2.85 -8.23
CA GLU A 17 -4.01 4.17 -8.75
C GLU A 17 -5.06 4.68 -9.73
N VAL A 18 -5.17 6.00 -9.88
CA VAL A 18 -6.20 6.64 -10.74
C VAL A 18 -6.04 6.27 -12.22
N ASP A 19 -4.84 5.91 -12.65
CA ASP A 19 -4.54 5.42 -14.00
C ASP A 19 -4.86 3.93 -14.21
N GLN A 20 -5.06 3.18 -13.12
CA GLN A 20 -5.48 1.78 -13.13
C GLN A 20 -6.98 1.74 -13.34
N GLN A 21 -7.36 1.72 -14.61
CA GLN A 21 -8.76 1.70 -15.02
C GLN A 21 -9.36 0.31 -14.80
N CYS A 22 -9.90 0.08 -13.61
CA CYS A 22 -10.57 -1.16 -13.27
C CYS A 22 -11.92 -1.28 -13.98
N ALA A 23 -12.13 -2.44 -14.61
CA ALA A 23 -13.44 -2.86 -15.07
C ALA A 23 -14.19 -3.55 -13.91
N ALA A 24 -15.52 -3.66 -14.02
CA ALA A 24 -16.31 -4.35 -12.99
C ALA A 24 -15.83 -5.79 -12.74
N LYS A 25 -15.45 -6.51 -13.81
CA LYS A 25 -14.90 -7.87 -13.75
C LYS A 25 -13.53 -8.00 -13.08
N ASP A 26 -12.87 -6.88 -12.83
CA ASP A 26 -11.56 -6.86 -12.17
C ASP A 26 -11.74 -6.93 -10.64
N PHE A 27 -12.96 -6.82 -10.10
CA PHE A 27 -13.29 -6.98 -8.68
C PHE A 27 -13.86 -8.37 -8.43
N ASP A 28 -13.18 -9.15 -7.59
CA ASP A 28 -13.65 -10.44 -7.10
C ASP A 28 -14.18 -10.28 -5.68
N PHE A 29 -15.50 -10.38 -5.52
CA PHE A 29 -16.14 -10.16 -4.23
C PHE A 29 -16.10 -11.39 -3.32
N ASP A 30 -15.91 -12.58 -3.92
CA ASP A 30 -15.86 -13.86 -3.20
C ASP A 30 -14.45 -14.09 -2.67
N GLU A 31 -13.43 -13.93 -3.53
CA GLU A 31 -12.01 -13.99 -3.13
C GLU A 31 -11.55 -12.72 -2.39
N GLN A 32 -12.36 -11.66 -2.38
CA GLN A 32 -12.02 -10.36 -1.79
C GLN A 32 -10.73 -9.76 -2.36
N VAL A 33 -10.59 -9.77 -3.69
CA VAL A 33 -9.41 -9.24 -4.38
C VAL A 33 -9.76 -8.33 -5.55
N ILE A 34 -8.83 -7.46 -5.91
CA ILE A 34 -8.87 -6.65 -7.12
C ILE A 34 -7.73 -7.09 -8.03
N ARG A 35 -8.07 -7.47 -9.27
CA ARG A 35 -7.11 -7.87 -10.30
C ARG A 35 -6.74 -6.66 -11.14
N VAL A 36 -5.58 -6.08 -10.91
CA VAL A 36 -5.10 -4.93 -11.67
C VAL A 36 -4.45 -5.43 -12.96
N ARG A 37 -5.22 -5.41 -14.05
CA ARG A 37 -4.84 -5.98 -15.36
C ARG A 37 -4.53 -4.97 -16.45
N ARG A 38 -4.87 -3.71 -16.22
CA ARG A 38 -4.83 -2.67 -17.25
C ARG A 38 -4.61 -1.29 -16.66
N GLN A 39 -4.04 -0.42 -17.47
CA GLN A 39 -3.97 1.02 -17.24
C GLN A 39 -4.32 1.77 -18.52
N VAL A 40 -4.62 3.07 -18.40
CA VAL A 40 -4.70 3.97 -19.55
C VAL A 40 -3.41 4.75 -19.68
N LYS A 41 -2.75 4.59 -20.84
CA LYS A 41 -1.51 5.31 -21.18
C LYS A 41 -1.82 6.41 -22.18
N LYS A 42 -1.24 7.59 -21.97
CA LYS A 42 -1.27 8.69 -22.93
C LYS A 42 -0.11 8.57 -23.91
N LEU A 43 -0.41 8.55 -25.21
CA LEU A 43 0.57 8.54 -26.31
C LEU A 43 0.32 9.75 -27.22
N GLY A 44 1.09 10.82 -27.00
CA GLY A 44 0.87 12.10 -27.68
C GLY A 44 -0.53 12.65 -27.37
N LYS A 45 -1.38 12.78 -28.40
CA LYS A 45 -2.78 13.20 -28.27
C LYS A 45 -3.77 12.05 -28.02
N HIS A 46 -3.32 10.80 -28.13
CA HIS A 46 -4.17 9.62 -28.02
C HIS A 46 -4.08 8.98 -26.63
N PHE A 47 -5.10 8.20 -26.28
CA PHE A 47 -5.10 7.33 -25.12
C PHE A 47 -5.24 5.88 -25.60
N VAL A 48 -4.54 4.97 -24.92
CA VAL A 48 -4.57 3.54 -25.23
C VAL A 48 -4.72 2.76 -23.93
N PHE A 49 -5.32 1.59 -24.00
CA PHE A 49 -5.18 0.60 -22.94
C PHE A 49 -3.82 -0.08 -23.06
N ALA A 50 -3.17 -0.32 -21.93
CA ALA A 50 -1.94 -1.08 -21.87
C ALA A 50 -1.94 -1.94 -20.61
N LEU A 51 -1.04 -2.92 -20.56
CA LEU A 51 -0.72 -3.59 -19.30
C LEU A 51 -0.18 -2.58 -18.29
N PRO A 52 -0.32 -2.83 -16.97
CA PRO A 52 0.30 -2.03 -15.93
C PRO A 52 1.81 -1.92 -16.14
N LYS A 53 2.46 -0.93 -15.49
CA LYS A 53 3.93 -0.77 -15.59
C LYS A 53 4.62 -2.11 -15.31
N ASN A 54 5.63 -2.42 -16.13
CA ASN A 54 6.36 -3.70 -16.16
C ASN A 54 5.61 -4.88 -16.79
N ASP A 55 4.52 -4.63 -17.50
CA ASP A 55 3.75 -5.62 -18.28
C ASP A 55 3.27 -6.83 -17.46
N ARG A 56 2.94 -6.61 -16.17
CA ARG A 56 2.45 -7.64 -15.26
C ARG A 56 1.12 -7.26 -14.63
N GLU A 57 0.21 -8.23 -14.60
CA GLU A 57 -0.97 -8.16 -13.75
C GLU A 57 -0.56 -8.34 -12.29
N ARG A 58 -1.36 -7.80 -11.37
CA ARG A 58 -1.19 -8.04 -9.94
C ARG A 58 -2.52 -8.12 -9.22
N ILE A 59 -2.49 -8.75 -8.06
CA ILE A 59 -3.66 -8.95 -7.20
C ILE A 59 -3.49 -8.06 -5.98
N VAL A 60 -4.54 -7.31 -5.66
CA VAL A 60 -4.59 -6.43 -4.49
C VAL A 60 -5.68 -6.96 -3.56
N PRO A 61 -5.34 -7.38 -2.32
CA PRO A 61 -6.33 -7.75 -1.33
C PRO A 61 -7.30 -6.59 -1.05
N MET A 62 -8.58 -6.89 -0.98
CA MET A 62 -9.65 -5.93 -0.78
C MET A 62 -10.39 -6.24 0.52
N PRO A 63 -10.31 -5.38 1.55
CA PRO A 63 -11.06 -5.61 2.78
C PRO A 63 -12.57 -5.56 2.52
N ALA A 64 -13.34 -6.31 3.31
CA ALA A 64 -14.80 -6.46 3.14
C ALA A 64 -15.57 -5.12 3.08
N TRP A 65 -15.15 -4.11 3.84
CA TRP A 65 -15.77 -2.78 3.80
C TRP A 65 -15.55 -2.07 2.45
N ALA A 66 -14.40 -2.30 1.80
CA ALA A 66 -14.10 -1.73 0.49
C ALA A 66 -14.89 -2.44 -0.59
N ALA A 67 -14.99 -3.78 -0.50
CA ALA A 67 -15.88 -4.57 -1.34
C ALA A 67 -17.32 -4.04 -1.28
N GLN A 68 -17.81 -3.74 -0.08
CA GLN A 68 -19.13 -3.14 0.11
C GLN A 68 -19.24 -1.74 -0.53
N ALA A 69 -18.23 -0.89 -0.35
CA ALA A 69 -18.21 0.44 -0.97
C ALA A 69 -18.24 0.35 -2.51
N VAL A 70 -17.52 -0.60 -3.10
CA VAL A 70 -17.55 -0.87 -4.54
C VAL A 70 -18.95 -1.34 -4.96
N ARG A 71 -19.60 -2.26 -4.24
CA ARG A 71 -20.98 -2.70 -4.55
C ARG A 71 -21.98 -1.55 -4.57
N VAL A 72 -21.92 -0.67 -3.57
CA VAL A 72 -22.76 0.55 -3.51
C VAL A 72 -22.47 1.46 -4.69
N HIS A 73 -21.19 1.64 -5.05
CA HIS A 73 -20.80 2.43 -6.21
C HIS A 73 -21.33 1.85 -7.52
N VAL A 74 -21.15 0.54 -7.76
CA VAL A 74 -21.67 -0.17 -8.95
C VAL A 74 -23.18 0.02 -9.09
N THR A 75 -23.91 -0.08 -7.99
CA THR A 75 -25.38 0.08 -8.00
C THR A 75 -25.78 1.50 -8.38
N LYS A 76 -25.11 2.51 -7.81
CA LYS A 76 -25.42 3.92 -8.06
C LYS A 76 -24.91 4.40 -9.42
N TYR A 77 -23.78 3.88 -9.87
CA TYR A 77 -23.07 4.26 -11.08
C TYR A 77 -22.71 2.99 -11.87
N PRO A 78 -23.67 2.43 -12.63
CA PRO A 78 -23.42 1.22 -13.39
C PRO A 78 -22.21 1.35 -14.34
N PRO A 79 -21.36 0.32 -14.43
CA PRO A 79 -20.24 0.28 -15.35
C PRO A 79 -20.72 0.48 -16.80
N ARG A 80 -19.96 1.23 -17.60
CA ARG A 80 -20.30 1.48 -19.01
C ARG A 80 -19.20 1.03 -19.96
N PRO A 81 -19.56 0.56 -21.16
CA PRO A 81 -18.58 0.18 -22.17
C PRO A 81 -17.77 1.41 -22.60
N TYR A 82 -16.45 1.24 -22.64
CA TYR A 82 -15.51 2.25 -23.11
C TYR A 82 -14.40 1.56 -23.89
N SER A 83 -14.12 2.08 -25.08
CA SER A 83 -13.20 1.46 -26.04
C SER A 83 -11.98 2.33 -26.24
N LEU A 84 -10.80 1.73 -26.13
CA LEU A 84 -9.53 2.32 -26.54
C LEU A 84 -8.70 1.32 -27.34
N PRO A 85 -7.81 1.79 -28.23
CA PRO A 85 -6.80 0.95 -28.85
C PRO A 85 -5.90 0.29 -27.80
N TRP A 86 -5.37 -0.91 -28.10
CA TRP A 86 -4.43 -1.61 -27.24
C TRP A 86 -2.98 -1.28 -27.60
N GLU A 87 -2.20 -0.82 -26.62
CA GLU A 87 -0.77 -0.47 -26.63
C GLU A 87 -0.33 0.66 -27.57
N LYS A 88 -0.91 0.74 -28.77
CA LYS A 88 -0.59 1.72 -29.81
C LYS A 88 -1.87 2.36 -30.35
N PRO A 89 -1.84 3.60 -30.86
CA PRO A 89 -3.03 4.31 -31.33
C PRO A 89 -3.79 3.61 -32.47
N ASP A 90 -3.08 2.82 -33.27
CA ASP A 90 -3.56 1.98 -34.38
C ASP A 90 -3.82 0.53 -33.95
N GLY A 91 -3.61 0.20 -32.68
CA GLY A 91 -3.82 -1.14 -32.14
C GLY A 91 -5.29 -1.55 -32.11
N LYS A 92 -5.54 -2.85 -31.95
CA LYS A 92 -6.90 -3.41 -31.89
C LYS A 92 -7.70 -2.74 -30.78
N LEU A 93 -8.89 -2.24 -31.11
CA LEU A 93 -9.83 -1.70 -30.13
C LEU A 93 -10.21 -2.76 -29.12
N ARG A 94 -10.13 -2.40 -27.84
CA ARG A 94 -10.64 -3.21 -26.74
C ARG A 94 -11.70 -2.44 -25.99
N THR A 95 -12.88 -3.03 -25.87
CA THR A 95 -13.98 -2.51 -25.06
C THR A 95 -13.92 -3.10 -23.66
N VAL A 96 -14.07 -2.24 -22.65
CA VAL A 96 -14.11 -2.64 -21.24
C VAL A 96 -15.26 -1.92 -20.55
N ASN A 97 -15.92 -2.58 -19.60
CA ASN A 97 -16.95 -1.95 -18.77
C ASN A 97 -16.29 -1.21 -17.62
N LEU A 98 -15.95 0.07 -17.83
CA LEU A 98 -15.27 0.89 -16.82
C LEU A 98 -16.17 1.12 -15.62
N LEU A 99 -15.61 0.88 -14.44
CA LEU A 99 -16.28 1.17 -13.18
C LEU A 99 -16.19 2.66 -12.84
N PHE A 100 -14.96 3.18 -12.75
CA PHE A 100 -14.73 4.59 -12.45
C PHE A 100 -14.60 5.39 -13.75
N ARG A 101 -15.48 6.37 -13.90
CA ARG A 101 -15.61 7.17 -15.13
C ARG A 101 -15.62 8.65 -14.78
N TRP A 102 -15.17 9.48 -15.71
CA TRP A 102 -15.27 10.92 -15.59
C TRP A 102 -16.68 11.40 -15.99
N THR A 103 -16.94 12.71 -15.87
CA THR A 103 -18.25 13.31 -16.19
C THR A 103 -18.63 13.20 -17.66
N ASP A 104 -17.67 12.95 -18.54
CA ASP A 104 -17.86 12.68 -19.97
C ASP A 104 -18.03 11.18 -20.29
N ASP A 105 -18.26 10.36 -19.25
CA ASP A 105 -18.35 8.89 -19.30
C ASP A 105 -17.07 8.18 -19.78
N GLN A 106 -15.96 8.90 -20.00
CA GLN A 106 -14.67 8.34 -20.39
C GLN A 106 -13.80 8.00 -19.18
N HIS A 107 -12.58 7.55 -19.45
CA HIS A 107 -11.56 7.33 -18.44
C HIS A 107 -11.23 8.63 -17.67
N ILE A 108 -10.90 8.47 -16.40
CA ILE A 108 -10.43 9.57 -15.56
C ILE A 108 -9.02 10.00 -16.01
N LYS A 109 -8.87 11.29 -16.32
CA LYS A 109 -7.58 11.90 -16.66
C LYS A 109 -6.87 12.32 -15.38
N ALA A 110 -5.69 11.77 -15.11
CA ALA A 110 -4.93 12.01 -13.88
C ALA A 110 -4.76 13.50 -13.53
N ARG A 111 -4.44 14.34 -14.53
CA ARG A 111 -4.30 15.79 -14.33
C ARG A 111 -5.61 16.46 -13.91
N SER A 112 -6.69 16.15 -14.61
CA SER A 112 -8.02 16.72 -14.31
C SER A 112 -8.49 16.28 -12.92
N TYR A 113 -8.27 15.02 -12.57
CA TYR A 113 -8.57 14.52 -11.23
C TYR A 113 -7.73 15.21 -10.15
N ASP A 114 -6.42 15.38 -10.38
CA ASP A 114 -5.52 16.07 -9.44
C ASP A 114 -5.99 17.50 -9.15
N GLU A 115 -6.26 18.27 -10.21
CA GLU A 115 -6.60 19.70 -10.12
C GLU A 115 -8.04 19.95 -9.63
N LEU A 116 -9.00 19.10 -10.01
CA LEU A 116 -10.43 19.34 -9.79
C LEU A 116 -11.04 18.54 -8.64
N VAL A 117 -10.42 17.45 -8.21
CA VAL A 117 -10.95 16.58 -7.16
C VAL A 117 -9.97 16.45 -6.01
N TRP A 118 -8.75 16.00 -6.29
CA TRP A 118 -7.76 15.67 -5.26
C TRP A 118 -7.31 16.89 -4.45
N LYS A 119 -6.76 17.91 -5.11
CA LYS A 119 -6.29 19.13 -4.43
C LYS A 119 -7.40 19.89 -3.68
N PRO A 120 -8.61 20.10 -4.26
CA PRO A 120 -9.74 20.66 -3.51
C PRO A 120 -10.10 19.85 -2.26
N ALA A 121 -10.07 18.50 -2.34
CA ALA A 121 -10.32 17.65 -1.19
C ALA A 121 -9.26 17.81 -0.10
N LEU A 122 -7.98 17.93 -0.48
CA LEU A 122 -6.89 18.18 0.47
C LEU A 122 -6.99 19.54 1.15
N VAL A 123 -7.38 20.59 0.42
CA VAL A 123 -7.66 21.92 1.00
C VAL A 123 -8.80 21.82 2.01
N LYS A 124 -9.91 21.16 1.63
CA LYS A 124 -11.06 20.97 2.52
C LYS A 124 -10.71 20.14 3.77
N ALA A 125 -9.78 19.21 3.65
CA ALA A 125 -9.26 18.42 4.77
C ALA A 125 -8.19 19.14 5.60
N GLY A 126 -7.76 20.35 5.19
CA GLY A 126 -6.72 21.12 5.88
C GLY A 126 -5.30 20.57 5.72
N VAL A 127 -5.06 19.72 4.71
CA VAL A 127 -3.74 19.11 4.47
C VAL A 127 -2.81 20.06 3.72
N ILE A 128 -3.36 20.87 2.81
CA ILE A 128 -2.63 21.90 2.07
C ILE A 128 -3.37 23.23 2.17
N PRO A 129 -2.67 24.38 2.05
CA PRO A 129 -3.31 25.69 2.09
C PRO A 129 -4.22 25.91 0.86
N PRO A 130 -5.20 26.84 0.95
CA PRO A 130 -5.99 27.26 -0.20
C PRO A 130 -5.13 27.73 -1.39
N PRO A 131 -5.61 27.57 -2.64
CA PRO A 131 -4.83 27.95 -3.82
C PRO A 131 -4.70 29.48 -3.92
N VAL A 132 -3.56 29.92 -4.44
CA VAL A 132 -3.31 31.33 -4.79
C VAL A 132 -3.78 31.57 -6.23
N LYS A 133 -4.29 32.77 -6.54
CA LYS A 133 -4.61 33.15 -7.93
C LYS A 133 -3.36 33.71 -8.60
N ASP A 134 -3.08 33.27 -9.83
CA ASP A 134 -2.05 33.90 -10.66
C ASP A 134 -2.56 35.22 -11.29
N ASN A 135 -1.66 35.93 -11.99
CA ASN A 135 -1.98 37.20 -12.67
C ASN A 135 -3.08 37.06 -13.75
N ARG A 136 -3.43 35.83 -14.14
CA ARG A 136 -4.51 35.51 -15.09
C ARG A 136 -5.76 34.97 -14.38
N GLY A 137 -5.84 35.08 -13.06
CA GLY A 137 -6.96 34.64 -12.24
C GLY A 137 -7.05 33.12 -12.03
N ARG A 138 -6.08 32.33 -12.50
CA ARG A 138 -6.09 30.86 -12.41
C ARG A 138 -5.68 30.42 -11.02
N LYS A 139 -6.39 29.45 -10.45
CA LYS A 139 -6.07 28.84 -9.15
C LYS A 139 -4.81 28.00 -9.27
N ARG A 140 -3.82 28.26 -8.41
CA ARG A 140 -2.59 27.50 -8.30
C ARG A 140 -2.49 26.90 -6.90
N TYR A 141 -2.54 25.58 -6.84
CA TYR A 141 -2.33 24.83 -5.61
C TYR A 141 -0.83 24.62 -5.37
N VAL A 142 -0.45 24.56 -4.09
CA VAL A 142 0.87 24.06 -3.70
C VAL A 142 1.02 22.64 -4.24
N THR A 143 2.17 22.35 -4.83
CA THR A 143 2.50 21.02 -5.34
C THR A 143 3.70 20.53 -4.57
N ASP A 144 3.47 19.66 -3.60
CA ASP A 144 4.50 18.97 -2.84
C ASP A 144 4.43 17.46 -3.14
N ARG A 145 5.59 16.79 -3.10
CA ARG A 145 5.65 15.34 -3.38
C ARG A 145 4.91 14.53 -2.33
N LYS A 146 4.76 15.04 -1.11
CA LYS A 146 4.14 14.34 0.02
C LYS A 146 2.62 14.27 -0.10
N SER A 147 1.98 15.30 -0.66
CA SER A 147 0.52 15.38 -0.79
C SER A 147 0.01 15.12 -2.21
N GLY A 148 0.87 14.69 -3.13
CA GLY A 148 0.45 14.27 -4.47
C GLY A 148 -0.47 13.05 -4.46
N MET A 149 -1.06 12.69 -5.61
CA MET A 149 -2.00 11.55 -5.72
C MET A 149 -1.43 10.20 -5.26
N HIS A 150 -0.10 10.05 -5.21
CA HIS A 150 0.56 8.85 -4.68
C HIS A 150 0.62 8.79 -3.14
N ALA A 151 0.16 9.82 -2.43
CA ALA A 151 0.14 9.86 -0.97
C ALA A 151 -0.66 8.68 -0.38
N LEU A 152 -1.81 8.33 -0.98
CA LEU A 152 -2.61 7.18 -0.52
C LEU A 152 -1.87 5.85 -0.71
N ARG A 153 -1.12 5.71 -1.80
CA ARG A 153 -0.28 4.53 -2.04
C ARG A 153 0.83 4.43 -0.99
N HIS A 154 1.50 5.55 -0.69
CA HIS A 154 2.50 5.58 0.38
C HIS A 154 1.90 5.28 1.75
N TYR A 155 0.70 5.78 2.03
CA TYR A 155 -0.02 5.45 3.25
C TYR A 155 -0.34 3.95 3.34
N TYR A 156 -0.90 3.36 2.27
CA TYR A 156 -1.18 1.92 2.19
C TYR A 156 0.06 1.09 2.54
N ALA A 157 1.17 1.36 1.85
CA ALA A 157 2.43 0.66 2.09
C ALA A 157 2.94 0.85 3.52
N SER A 158 2.84 2.07 4.06
CA SER A 158 3.31 2.37 5.41
C SER A 158 2.52 1.62 6.48
N VAL A 159 1.18 1.60 6.40
CA VAL A 159 0.35 0.93 7.42
C VAL A 159 0.46 -0.59 7.32
N THR A 160 0.51 -1.15 6.11
CA THR A 160 0.63 -2.60 5.92
C THR A 160 1.99 -3.12 6.40
N LEU A 161 3.08 -2.39 6.17
CA LEU A 161 4.39 -2.76 6.73
C LEU A 161 4.45 -2.60 8.26
N ALA A 162 3.82 -1.56 8.81
CA ALA A 162 3.75 -1.37 10.25
C ALA A 162 3.01 -2.54 10.93
N ASP A 163 1.99 -3.08 10.28
CA ASP A 163 1.22 -4.24 10.73
C ASP A 163 1.92 -5.60 10.42
N GLY A 164 3.14 -5.57 9.88
CA GLY A 164 4.00 -6.75 9.74
C GLY A 164 3.82 -7.55 8.45
N VAL A 165 3.15 -6.99 7.43
CA VAL A 165 3.09 -7.62 6.10
C VAL A 165 4.51 -7.78 5.54
N ASN A 166 4.79 -8.93 4.93
CA ASN A 166 6.09 -9.21 4.34
C ASN A 166 6.41 -8.20 3.22
N ILE A 167 7.64 -7.69 3.20
CA ILE A 167 8.11 -6.73 2.20
C ILE A 167 7.99 -7.25 0.76
N LYS A 168 8.13 -8.57 0.55
CA LYS A 168 7.97 -9.22 -0.74
C LYS A 168 6.51 -9.18 -1.17
N ASP A 169 5.60 -9.61 -0.31
CA ASP A 169 4.15 -9.60 -0.60
C ASP A 169 3.67 -8.17 -0.86
N LEU A 170 4.15 -7.19 -0.09
CA LEU A 170 3.84 -5.79 -0.36
C LEU A 170 4.40 -5.34 -1.71
N ALA A 171 5.64 -5.71 -2.06
CA ALA A 171 6.22 -5.38 -3.35
C ALA A 171 5.36 -5.93 -4.50
N GLU A 172 4.85 -7.16 -4.38
CA GLU A 172 3.95 -7.78 -5.35
C GLU A 172 2.61 -7.04 -5.45
N ILE A 173 1.96 -6.72 -4.32
CA ILE A 173 0.70 -5.95 -4.27
C ILE A 173 0.86 -4.57 -4.91
N LEU A 174 1.99 -3.92 -4.65
CA LEU A 174 2.35 -2.64 -5.25
C LEU A 174 2.73 -2.79 -6.73
N GLY A 175 3.17 -3.95 -7.18
CA GLY A 175 3.67 -4.16 -8.55
C GLY A 175 5.10 -3.64 -8.74
N HIS A 176 5.90 -3.65 -7.68
CA HIS A 176 7.33 -3.37 -7.75
C HIS A 176 8.08 -4.64 -8.18
N HIS A 177 8.79 -4.57 -9.30
CA HIS A 177 9.59 -5.69 -9.81
C HIS A 177 10.75 -6.07 -8.88
N ASP A 178 11.33 -5.07 -8.22
CA ASP A 178 12.43 -5.22 -7.29
C ASP A 178 11.92 -4.99 -5.85
N PRO A 179 11.84 -6.02 -4.99
CA PRO A 179 11.52 -5.83 -3.57
C PRO A 179 12.52 -4.90 -2.86
N GLY A 180 13.77 -4.82 -3.32
CA GLY A 180 14.76 -3.87 -2.83
C GLY A 180 14.35 -2.41 -3.06
N PHE A 181 13.60 -2.13 -4.13
CA PHE A 181 12.99 -0.81 -4.33
C PHE A 181 11.94 -0.49 -3.27
N THR A 182 11.06 -1.44 -2.95
CA THR A 182 10.08 -1.30 -1.86
C THR A 182 10.79 -1.09 -0.53
N LEU A 183 11.83 -1.89 -0.26
CA LEU A 183 12.61 -1.79 0.97
C LEU A 183 13.28 -0.41 1.08
N ARG A 184 13.98 0.08 0.05
CA ARG A 184 14.60 1.42 0.07
C ARG A 184 13.60 2.53 0.40
N ILE A 185 12.37 2.43 -0.10
CA ILE A 185 11.35 3.45 0.12
C ILE A 185 10.79 3.37 1.54
N TYR A 186 10.51 2.18 2.07
CA TYR A 186 9.71 2.02 3.28
C TYR A 186 10.46 1.43 4.48
N ALA A 187 11.73 1.04 4.36
CA ALA A 187 12.51 0.44 5.44
C ALA A 187 12.55 1.31 6.71
N HIS A 188 12.56 2.63 6.54
CA HIS A 188 12.54 3.60 7.65
C HIS A 188 11.27 3.51 8.52
N MET A 189 10.20 2.86 8.05
CA MET A 189 8.94 2.65 8.77
C MET A 189 8.91 1.31 9.52
N LEU A 190 9.89 0.42 9.32
CA LEU A 190 9.94 -0.85 10.01
C LEU A 190 10.32 -0.62 11.48
N PRO A 191 9.52 -1.10 12.45
CA PRO A 191 9.90 -1.07 13.85
C PRO A 191 11.24 -1.79 14.06
N SER A 192 12.08 -1.27 14.96
CA SER A 192 13.38 -1.88 15.31
C SER A 192 13.24 -3.40 15.45
N ALA A 193 13.92 -4.13 14.57
CA ALA A 193 13.79 -5.58 14.49
C ALA A 193 14.42 -6.29 15.69
N HIS A 194 15.30 -5.60 16.44
CA HIS A 194 16.08 -6.20 17.51
C HIS A 194 15.22 -6.79 18.63
N GLU A 195 14.20 -6.06 19.10
CA GLU A 195 13.35 -6.55 20.19
C GLU A 195 12.42 -7.68 19.75
N ARG A 196 11.85 -7.56 18.54
CA ARG A 196 11.03 -8.63 17.95
C ARG A 196 11.84 -9.90 17.69
N ALA A 197 13.09 -9.77 17.25
CA ALA A 197 14.00 -10.88 17.03
C ALA A 197 14.37 -11.57 18.35
N ARG A 198 14.69 -10.79 19.39
CA ARG A 198 14.94 -11.33 20.74
C ARG A 198 13.74 -12.12 21.25
N GLN A 199 12.54 -11.52 21.22
CA GLN A 199 11.31 -12.20 21.67
C GLN A 199 11.00 -13.45 20.85
N ALA A 200 11.20 -13.43 19.53
CA ALA A 200 10.94 -14.57 18.66
C ALA A 200 11.88 -15.76 18.93
N ILE A 201 13.14 -15.49 19.26
CA ILE A 201 14.11 -16.52 19.65
C ILE A 201 13.81 -17.01 21.06
N ASP A 202 13.58 -16.11 22.04
CA ASP A 202 13.24 -16.49 23.42
C ASP A 202 11.97 -17.35 23.49
N ALA A 203 10.98 -17.11 22.63
CA ALA A 203 9.74 -17.87 22.59
C ALA A 203 9.87 -19.25 21.93
N ARG A 204 10.91 -19.50 21.12
CA ARG A 204 11.03 -20.72 20.29
C ARG A 204 12.23 -21.59 20.65
N MET A 205 13.28 -21.00 21.23
CA MET A 205 14.47 -21.70 21.68
C MET A 205 14.38 -21.96 23.18
N PHE A 206 14.79 -23.16 23.58
CA PHE A 206 14.94 -23.50 25.00
C PHE A 206 16.04 -22.63 25.61
N ARG A 207 15.75 -21.93 26.71
CA ARG A 207 16.81 -21.34 27.55
C ARG A 207 17.58 -22.51 28.16
N PRO A 208 18.90 -22.68 27.89
CA PRO A 208 19.68 -23.67 28.59
C PRO A 208 19.49 -23.45 30.08
N ALA A 209 18.95 -24.45 30.78
CA ALA A 209 18.91 -24.42 32.23
C ALA A 209 20.36 -24.23 32.68
N GLY A 210 20.66 -23.08 33.27
CA GLY A 210 21.95 -22.87 33.90
C GLY A 210 22.15 -24.04 34.83
N ARG A 211 23.22 -24.82 34.62
CA ARG A 211 23.69 -25.74 35.65
C ARG A 211 23.95 -24.87 36.87
N ALA A 212 22.97 -24.79 37.77
CA ALA A 212 23.19 -24.35 39.13
C ALA A 212 24.39 -25.16 39.60
N GLY A 213 25.49 -24.46 39.93
CA GLY A 213 26.75 -25.07 40.27
C GLY A 213 26.50 -26.21 41.25
N ARG A 214 26.82 -27.43 40.84
CA ARG A 214 27.06 -28.50 41.81
C ARG A 214 28.23 -28.00 42.63
N ASN A 215 27.95 -27.56 43.87
CA ASN A 215 28.97 -27.39 44.89
C ASN A 215 29.69 -28.73 44.99
N ILE A 216 30.93 -28.77 44.49
CA ILE A 216 31.86 -29.85 44.74
C ILE A 216 32.45 -29.60 46.13
N ASP A 217 31.75 -30.01 47.17
CA ASP A 217 32.40 -30.25 48.46
C ASP A 217 33.24 -31.52 48.30
N GLY A 218 34.52 -31.32 47.98
CA GLY A 218 35.54 -32.34 47.87
C GLY A 218 36.70 -31.97 48.78
N THR A 219 36.53 -32.18 50.08
CA THR A 219 37.64 -32.31 51.02
C THR A 219 38.39 -33.60 50.71
N GLU A 220 39.48 -33.52 49.94
CA GLU A 220 40.49 -34.56 49.91
C GLU A 220 41.84 -33.95 50.30
N GLY A 221 42.34 -34.43 51.43
CA GLY A 221 43.54 -33.96 52.10
C GLY A 221 44.81 -34.28 51.33
N TYR A 222 45.72 -33.32 51.33
CA TYR A 222 47.13 -33.56 51.02
C TYR A 222 47.81 -34.11 52.28
N GLY A 223 48.12 -35.41 52.27
CA GLY A 223 49.10 -35.99 53.18
C GLY A 223 50.51 -35.65 52.68
N SER A 224 51.29 -34.93 53.49
CA SER A 224 52.74 -34.84 53.30
C SER A 224 53.41 -35.95 54.11
N GLY A 225 54.01 -36.91 53.41
CA GLY A 225 54.84 -37.96 54.00
C GLY A 225 56.20 -37.43 54.47
N ASP A 226 56.76 -38.19 55.40
CA ASP A 226 58.00 -38.00 56.15
C ASP A 226 59.25 -37.71 55.31
N VAL A 227 60.17 -36.92 55.88
CA VAL A 227 61.61 -37.09 55.68
C VAL A 227 62.32 -36.94 57.02
N ALA A 228 62.96 -38.04 57.45
CA ALA A 228 63.86 -38.12 58.58
C ALA A 228 65.29 -37.72 58.17
N ALA A 229 65.97 -36.94 59.03
CA ALA A 229 67.37 -37.06 59.47
C ALA A 229 67.71 -35.89 60.41
#